data_AF-A0A357Z2R2-F1
#
_entry.id   AF-A0A357Z2R2-F1
#
_cell.length_a   1.000
_cell.length_b   1.000
_cell.length_c   1.000
_cell.angle_alpha   90.00
_cell.angle_beta   90.00
_cell.angle_gamma   90.00
#
_symmetry.space_group_name_H-M   'P 1'
#
loop_
_entity.id
_entity.type
_entity.pdbx_description
1 polymer ?
#
loop_
_entity_poly.entity_id
_entity_poly.type
_entity_poly.pdbx_seq_one_letter_code
_entity_poly.pdbx_strand_id
1 'polypeptide(L)'
;MNFKLISKYRPTGDQPKAVRQLVEGLEQGDREQTLLGVTGSGKTFTMANVIARMNRPTLVLAHNKTLAAQLCSEFREFFPENAVEYFVSYYDYYQPEAYIPTTDTYIEKDSAINDEIDKLRHSATSALSERRDVIIVASVSCIYSLGDPIDYRTMVISLRPGMRKKRDDLLRKLVEIQYERNDVNFVRNKFRVRGDVVEIFPVQSTESAVRVEFFGDEIDRIREINPLTGEVKADLKHVAIYPASHYIVPQEKMKRAIGDIEREMEERVRFFKSKNKLIEAQRIEERTRYDMEMLAEVGFCKGIENYSRVLSGRAPGSSPFTLLDYFPKDFLMFVDESHVTLPQVRSMYAGDRARKDALVNYGFRLPSAYDNRPLNFDEFYRHINQVVFVSATPG
;
A
#
# COMPACT_ATOMS: atom_id res chain seq x y z
N MET A 1 -14.24 -11.54 14.39
CA MET A 1 -15.06 -10.47 13.81
C MET A 1 -15.66 -11.02 12.53
N ASN A 2 -16.95 -10.78 12.28
CA ASN A 2 -17.66 -11.34 11.12
C ASN A 2 -18.25 -10.21 10.27
N PHE A 3 -18.36 -10.43 8.97
CA PHE A 3 -19.07 -9.52 8.07
C PHE A 3 -20.56 -9.45 8.40
N LYS A 4 -21.08 -8.22 8.51
CA LYS A 4 -22.48 -7.93 8.81
C LYS A 4 -23.12 -7.24 7.62
N LEU A 5 -23.74 -8.03 6.75
CA LEU A 5 -24.48 -7.51 5.60
C LEU A 5 -25.78 -6.85 6.06
N ILE A 6 -25.89 -5.53 5.87
CA ILE A 6 -27.08 -4.74 6.13
C ILE A 6 -27.66 -4.27 4.81
N SER A 7 -28.91 -4.62 4.54
CA SER A 7 -29.61 -4.21 3.32
C SER A 7 -31.12 -4.21 3.55
N LYS A 8 -31.82 -3.26 2.91
CA LYS A 8 -33.29 -3.26 2.84
C LYS A 8 -33.82 -4.30 1.85
N TYR A 9 -32.95 -4.83 1.00
CA TYR A 9 -33.28 -5.77 -0.06
C TYR A 9 -32.92 -7.20 0.36
N ARG A 10 -33.69 -8.17 -0.13
CA ARG A 10 -33.35 -9.60 -0.07
C ARG A 10 -32.94 -10.07 -1.47
N PRO A 11 -32.06 -11.06 -1.61
CA PRO A 11 -31.74 -11.60 -2.94
C PRO A 11 -33.01 -12.06 -3.66
N THR A 12 -33.21 -11.60 -4.90
CA THR A 12 -34.38 -11.93 -5.75
C THR A 12 -33.95 -12.42 -7.13
N GLY A 13 -34.90 -12.94 -7.91
CA GLY A 13 -34.62 -13.50 -9.24
C GLY A 13 -33.61 -14.65 -9.16
N ASP A 14 -32.55 -14.59 -9.99
CA ASP A 14 -31.49 -15.60 -10.02
C ASP A 14 -30.41 -15.42 -8.94
N GLN A 15 -30.40 -14.29 -8.22
CA GLN A 15 -29.39 -14.00 -7.21
C GLN A 15 -29.27 -15.08 -6.11
N PRO A 16 -30.37 -15.63 -5.52
CA PRO A 16 -30.25 -16.69 -4.52
C PRO A 16 -29.54 -17.93 -5.05
N LYS A 17 -29.76 -18.28 -6.32
CA LYS A 17 -29.11 -19.42 -6.96
C LYS A 17 -27.64 -19.13 -7.22
N ALA A 18 -27.32 -17.96 -7.77
CA ALA A 18 -25.95 -17.54 -8.02
C ALA A 18 -25.11 -17.50 -6.73
N VAL A 19 -25.63 -16.87 -5.67
CA VAL A 19 -24.95 -16.82 -4.36
C VAL A 19 -24.70 -18.23 -3.83
N ARG A 20 -25.70 -19.12 -3.89
CA ARG A 20 -25.54 -20.50 -3.41
C ARG A 20 -24.45 -21.25 -4.19
N GLN A 21 -24.50 -21.21 -5.52
CA GLN A 21 -23.52 -21.90 -6.37
C GLN A 21 -22.10 -21.38 -6.14
N LEU A 22 -21.93 -20.05 -6.05
CA LEU A 22 -20.62 -19.45 -5.79
C LEU A 22 -20.06 -19.87 -4.42
N VAL A 23 -20.89 -19.83 -3.37
CA VAL A 23 -20.48 -20.25 -2.02
C VAL A 23 -20.15 -21.74 -1.99
N GLU A 24 -20.98 -22.61 -2.56
CA GLU A 24 -20.74 -24.05 -2.61
C GLU A 24 -19.42 -24.37 -3.33
N GLY A 25 -19.14 -23.74 -4.48
CA GLY A 25 -17.87 -23.92 -5.18
C GLY A 25 -16.68 -23.41 -4.35
N LEU A 26 -16.82 -22.27 -3.67
CA LEU A 26 -15.75 -21.72 -2.83
C LEU A 26 -15.46 -22.62 -1.63
N GLU A 27 -16.50 -23.21 -1.01
CA GLU A 27 -16.38 -24.16 0.10
C GLU A 27 -15.79 -25.51 -0.35
N GLN A 28 -16.06 -25.94 -1.59
CA GLN A 28 -15.46 -27.13 -2.20
C GLN A 28 -13.98 -26.94 -2.59
N GLY A 29 -13.49 -25.69 -2.57
CA GLY A 29 -12.12 -25.36 -2.90
C GLY A 29 -11.89 -24.99 -4.36
N ASP A 30 -12.95 -24.67 -5.12
CA ASP A 30 -12.83 -24.20 -6.49
C ASP A 30 -11.97 -22.93 -6.51
N ARG A 31 -10.86 -23.02 -7.24
CA ARG A 31 -9.90 -21.92 -7.33
C ARG A 31 -10.46 -20.73 -8.12
N GLU A 32 -11.28 -21.02 -9.12
CA GLU A 32 -11.78 -20.05 -10.09
C GLU A 32 -13.25 -20.29 -10.36
N GLN A 33 -14.03 -19.21 -10.29
CA GLN A 33 -15.44 -19.23 -10.65
C GLN A 33 -15.79 -17.97 -11.43
N THR A 34 -16.85 -18.04 -12.24
CA THR A 34 -17.31 -16.91 -13.04
C THR A 34 -18.77 -16.62 -12.74
N LEU A 35 -19.05 -15.39 -12.28
CA LEU A 35 -20.38 -14.83 -12.18
C LEU A 35 -20.73 -14.15 -13.51
N LEU A 36 -21.41 -14.89 -14.38
CA LEU A 36 -22.02 -14.35 -15.61
C LEU A 36 -23.29 -13.57 -15.25
N GLY A 37 -23.18 -12.24 -15.20
CA GLY A 37 -24.29 -11.38 -14.81
C GLY A 37 -24.53 -10.26 -15.81
N VAL A 38 -25.76 -10.13 -16.32
CA VAL A 38 -26.15 -9.00 -17.18
C VAL A 38 -26.08 -7.67 -16.41
N THR A 39 -25.87 -6.57 -17.11
CA THR A 39 -25.87 -5.22 -16.52
C THR A 39 -27.18 -4.95 -15.80
N GLY A 40 -27.11 -4.38 -14.60
CA GLY A 40 -28.29 -4.09 -13.77
C GLY A 40 -28.83 -5.28 -12.96
N SER A 41 -28.25 -6.48 -13.07
CA SER A 41 -28.70 -7.66 -12.29
C SER A 41 -28.34 -7.63 -10.80
N GLY A 42 -27.72 -6.55 -10.30
CA GLY A 42 -27.29 -6.44 -8.90
C GLY A 42 -26.06 -7.31 -8.57
N LYS A 43 -25.05 -7.31 -9.45
CA LYS A 43 -23.79 -8.08 -9.30
C LYS A 43 -23.11 -7.76 -7.95
N THR A 44 -23.00 -6.50 -7.56
CA THR A 44 -22.40 -6.10 -6.27
C THR A 44 -23.14 -6.70 -5.08
N PHE A 45 -24.47 -6.75 -5.10
CA PHE A 45 -25.24 -7.34 -4.00
C PHE A 45 -25.05 -8.87 -3.93
N THR A 46 -24.93 -9.54 -5.09
CA THR A 46 -24.53 -10.95 -5.14
C THR A 46 -23.14 -11.15 -4.52
N MET A 47 -22.16 -10.32 -4.89
CA MET A 47 -20.81 -10.35 -4.31
C MET A 47 -20.86 -10.14 -2.79
N ALA A 48 -21.60 -9.15 -2.30
CA ALA A 48 -21.76 -8.88 -0.87
C ALA A 48 -22.33 -10.08 -0.11
N ASN A 49 -23.34 -10.75 -0.65
CA ASN A 49 -23.89 -11.97 -0.04
C ASN A 49 -22.86 -13.11 0.02
N VAL A 50 -22.03 -13.28 -1.02
CA VAL A 50 -20.94 -14.26 -1.02
C VAL A 50 -19.89 -13.89 0.03
N ILE A 51 -19.43 -12.65 0.09
CA ILE A 51 -18.46 -12.17 1.08
C ILE A 51 -18.96 -12.42 2.52
N ALA A 52 -20.21 -12.06 2.79
CA ALA A 52 -20.82 -12.23 4.11
C ALA A 52 -20.87 -13.71 4.54
N ARG A 53 -21.14 -14.63 3.61
CA ARG A 53 -21.19 -16.08 3.87
C ARG A 53 -19.80 -16.70 4.02
N MET A 54 -18.87 -16.34 3.13
CA MET A 54 -17.51 -16.87 3.15
C MET A 54 -16.67 -16.31 4.31
N ASN A 55 -17.03 -15.12 4.80
CA ASN A 55 -16.44 -14.46 5.95
C ASN A 55 -14.90 -14.35 5.91
N ARG A 56 -14.36 -13.97 4.75
CA ARG A 56 -12.91 -13.88 4.48
C ARG A 56 -12.53 -12.47 4.01
N PRO A 57 -11.35 -11.94 4.39
CA PRO A 57 -10.83 -10.71 3.81
C PRO A 57 -10.90 -10.77 2.30
N THR A 58 -11.43 -9.72 1.68
CA THR A 58 -11.76 -9.72 0.26
C THR A 58 -11.10 -8.56 -0.46
N LEU A 59 -10.48 -8.85 -1.60
CA LEU A 59 -10.01 -7.85 -2.56
C LEU A 59 -10.99 -7.78 -3.73
N VAL A 60 -11.52 -6.60 -4.03
CA VAL A 60 -12.33 -6.34 -5.22
C VAL A 60 -11.51 -5.48 -6.18
N LEU A 61 -11.13 -6.06 -7.32
CA LEU A 61 -10.31 -5.41 -8.33
C LEU A 61 -11.18 -4.82 -9.45
N ALA A 62 -11.04 -3.53 -9.71
CA ALA A 62 -11.73 -2.80 -10.78
C ALA A 62 -10.74 -2.13 -11.74
N HIS A 63 -11.11 -2.00 -13.01
CA HIS A 63 -10.22 -1.47 -14.05
C HIS A 63 -10.06 0.06 -14.06
N ASN A 64 -10.93 0.80 -13.36
CA ASN A 64 -10.88 2.26 -13.31
C ASN A 64 -11.28 2.85 -11.94
N LYS A 65 -10.85 4.09 -11.66
CA LYS A 65 -11.07 4.76 -10.36
C LYS A 65 -12.56 5.04 -10.07
N THR A 66 -13.34 5.38 -11.10
CA THR A 66 -14.78 5.71 -10.96
C THR A 66 -15.58 4.50 -10.50
N LEU A 67 -15.40 3.35 -11.17
CA LEU A 67 -16.04 2.10 -10.82
C LEU A 67 -15.57 1.59 -9.45
N ALA A 68 -14.27 1.71 -9.16
CA ALA A 68 -13.75 1.39 -7.82
C ALA A 68 -14.41 2.25 -6.74
N ALA A 69 -14.62 3.54 -6.96
CA ALA A 69 -15.27 4.43 -6.00
C ALA A 69 -16.74 4.07 -5.80
N GLN A 70 -17.46 3.77 -6.88
CA GLN A 70 -18.85 3.29 -6.84
C GLN A 70 -18.98 2.01 -6.02
N LEU A 71 -18.19 0.99 -6.36
CA LEU A 71 -18.17 -0.28 -5.62
C LEU A 71 -17.83 -0.07 -4.14
N CYS A 72 -16.85 0.79 -3.84
CA CYS A 72 -16.49 1.10 -2.45
C CYS A 72 -17.66 1.74 -1.69
N SER A 73 -18.38 2.67 -2.31
CA SER A 73 -19.58 3.28 -1.73
C SER A 73 -20.68 2.24 -1.48
N GLU A 74 -20.98 1.40 -2.47
CA GLU A 74 -21.96 0.32 -2.34
C GLU A 74 -21.59 -0.66 -1.22
N PHE A 75 -20.33 -1.08 -1.14
CA PHE A 75 -19.86 -1.96 -0.08
C PHE A 75 -19.90 -1.31 1.31
N ARG A 76 -19.68 0.01 1.43
CA ARG A 76 -19.84 0.74 2.71
C ARG A 76 -21.29 0.77 3.16
N GLU A 77 -22.24 0.93 2.24
CA GLU A 77 -23.67 0.84 2.55
C GLU A 77 -24.07 -0.58 2.97
N PHE A 78 -23.52 -1.61 2.32
CA PHE A 78 -23.78 -3.01 2.66
C PHE A 78 -23.10 -3.47 3.96
N PHE A 79 -21.94 -2.92 4.31
CA PHE A 79 -21.14 -3.33 5.46
C PHE A 79 -20.71 -2.14 6.34
N PRO A 80 -21.65 -1.37 6.90
CA PRO A 80 -21.33 -0.14 7.64
C PRO A 80 -20.60 -0.39 8.96
N GLU A 81 -20.57 -1.63 9.45
CA GLU A 81 -19.87 -2.04 10.68
C GLU A 81 -18.52 -2.76 10.42
N ASN A 82 -18.17 -2.99 9.15
CA ASN A 82 -16.93 -3.67 8.76
C ASN A 82 -15.96 -2.68 8.08
N ALA A 83 -14.70 -3.09 7.91
CA ALA A 83 -13.70 -2.24 7.25
C ALA A 83 -13.85 -2.33 5.73
N VAL A 84 -14.45 -1.31 5.12
CA VAL A 84 -14.53 -1.17 3.66
C VAL A 84 -13.60 -0.06 3.20
N GLU A 85 -12.48 -0.51 2.63
CA GLU A 85 -11.30 0.29 2.34
C GLU A 85 -11.14 0.53 0.83
N TYR A 86 -10.40 1.59 0.50
CA TYR A 86 -10.19 2.03 -0.87
C TYR A 86 -8.70 2.12 -1.20
N PHE A 87 -8.26 1.43 -2.25
CA PHE A 87 -6.85 1.33 -2.60
C PHE A 87 -6.60 1.58 -4.11
N VAL A 88 -6.42 2.84 -4.47
CA VAL A 88 -6.08 3.25 -5.84
C VAL A 88 -4.80 4.08 -5.85
N SER A 89 -4.36 4.48 -7.04
CA SER A 89 -3.27 5.46 -7.16
C SER A 89 -3.67 6.76 -6.46
N TYR A 90 -2.90 7.10 -5.43
CA TYR A 90 -2.88 8.37 -4.71
C TYR A 90 -2.34 9.56 -5.50
N TYR A 91 -1.94 9.38 -6.76
CA TYR A 91 -1.58 10.52 -7.59
C TYR A 91 -2.82 11.08 -8.30
N ASP A 92 -3.05 12.39 -8.13
CA ASP A 92 -3.98 13.18 -8.97
C ASP A 92 -3.36 13.42 -10.34
N TYR A 93 -2.07 13.73 -10.34
CA TYR A 93 -1.22 13.86 -11.52
C TYR A 93 0.05 13.05 -11.32
N TYR A 94 0.47 12.31 -12.35
CA TYR A 94 1.68 11.51 -12.31
C TYR A 94 2.41 11.53 -13.66
N GLN A 95 3.60 12.10 -13.67
CA GLN A 95 4.55 12.02 -14.75
C GLN A 95 5.71 11.11 -14.33
N PRO A 96 5.86 9.93 -14.96
CA PRO A 96 6.95 9.03 -14.60
C PRO A 96 8.29 9.60 -15.05
N GLU A 97 9.34 9.27 -14.30
CA GLU A 97 10.71 9.48 -14.75
C GLU A 97 10.93 8.74 -16.08
N ALA A 98 11.50 9.42 -17.07
CA ALA A 98 11.80 8.83 -18.37
C ALA A 98 13.01 9.53 -19.01
N TYR A 99 13.61 8.85 -19.99
CA TYR A 99 14.66 9.42 -20.81
C TYR A 99 14.36 9.09 -22.28
N ILE A 100 14.40 10.10 -23.14
CA ILE A 100 14.11 9.98 -24.58
C ILE A 100 15.44 10.14 -25.35
N PRO A 101 16.09 9.04 -25.78
CA PRO A 101 17.43 9.12 -26.36
C PRO A 101 17.49 9.90 -27.67
N THR A 102 16.42 9.90 -28.46
CA THR A 102 16.38 10.59 -29.77
C THR A 102 16.45 12.11 -29.65
N THR A 103 16.10 12.66 -28.49
CA THR A 103 16.05 14.11 -28.23
C THR A 103 16.96 14.51 -27.06
N ASP A 104 17.74 13.56 -26.52
CA ASP A 104 18.55 13.72 -25.30
C ASP A 104 17.79 14.41 -24.15
N THR A 105 16.50 14.08 -24.02
CA THR A 105 15.62 14.74 -23.05
C THR A 105 15.41 13.84 -21.85
N TYR A 106 15.88 14.29 -20.69
CA TYR A 106 15.54 13.71 -19.40
C TYR A 106 14.26 14.34 -18.86
N ILE A 107 13.32 13.49 -18.49
CA ILE A 107 12.04 13.86 -17.91
C ILE A 107 12.08 13.51 -16.43
N GLU A 108 12.09 14.55 -15.60
CA GLU A 108 11.98 14.37 -14.15
C GLU A 108 10.63 13.78 -13.75
N LYS A 109 10.66 12.99 -12.66
CA LYS A 109 9.43 12.58 -11.98
C LYS A 109 8.77 13.82 -11.38
N ASP A 110 7.54 14.08 -11.82
CA ASP A 110 6.66 15.08 -11.24
C ASP A 110 5.32 14.44 -10.88
N SER A 111 4.77 14.81 -9.73
CA SER A 111 3.55 14.19 -9.24
C SER A 111 2.86 15.04 -8.19
N ALA A 112 1.54 15.09 -8.25
CA ALA A 112 0.69 15.64 -7.22
C ALA A 112 0.04 14.49 -6.44
N ILE A 113 0.31 14.42 -5.13
CA ILE A 113 -0.28 13.42 -4.24
C ILE A 113 -1.60 13.95 -3.71
N ASN A 114 -2.62 13.10 -3.76
CA ASN A 114 -3.90 13.30 -3.11
C ASN A 114 -3.83 12.74 -1.68
N ASP A 115 -3.80 13.64 -0.70
CA ASP A 115 -3.69 13.27 0.72
C ASP A 115 -4.84 12.38 1.22
N GLU A 116 -6.05 12.53 0.66
CA GLU A 116 -7.20 11.73 1.06
C GLU A 116 -7.04 10.28 0.57
N ILE A 117 -6.61 10.09 -0.68
CA ILE A 117 -6.36 8.74 -1.22
C ILE A 117 -5.18 8.09 -0.51
N ASP A 118 -4.12 8.85 -0.22
CA ASP A 118 -2.97 8.35 0.54
C ASP A 118 -3.37 7.83 1.92
N LYS A 119 -4.19 8.60 2.64
CA LYS A 119 -4.81 8.17 3.90
C LYS A 119 -5.60 6.87 3.73
N LEU A 120 -6.46 6.78 2.71
CA LEU A 120 -7.26 5.58 2.45
C LEU A 120 -6.37 4.35 2.16
N ARG A 121 -5.21 4.53 1.54
CA ARG A 121 -4.23 3.45 1.34
C ARG A 121 -3.61 2.99 2.66
N HIS A 122 -3.25 3.92 3.55
CA HIS A 122 -2.77 3.59 4.89
C HIS A 122 -3.86 2.91 5.74
N SER A 123 -5.11 3.36 5.63
CA SER A 123 -6.28 2.71 6.24
C SER A 123 -6.41 1.26 5.76
N ALA A 124 -6.32 1.04 4.46
CA ALA A 124 -6.39 -0.29 3.86
C ALA A 124 -5.31 -1.27 4.38
N THR A 125 -4.04 -0.84 4.41
CA THR A 125 -2.94 -1.72 4.84
C THR A 125 -2.91 -1.94 6.36
N SER A 126 -3.30 -0.94 7.16
CA SER A 126 -3.44 -1.08 8.61
C SER A 126 -4.62 -1.99 8.98
N ALA A 127 -5.78 -1.82 8.33
CA ALA A 127 -6.96 -2.66 8.56
C ALA A 127 -6.67 -4.16 8.38
N LEU A 128 -5.90 -4.55 7.36
CA LEU A 128 -5.46 -5.94 7.14
C LEU A 128 -4.58 -6.51 8.27
N SER A 129 -3.97 -5.64 9.09
CA SER A 129 -3.15 -6.05 10.23
C SER A 129 -3.94 -6.11 11.54
N GLU A 130 -5.08 -5.40 11.63
CA GLU A 130 -5.88 -5.29 12.85
C GLU A 130 -7.07 -6.26 12.88
N ARG A 131 -7.68 -6.54 11.73
CA ARG A 131 -8.95 -7.27 11.65
C ARG A 131 -9.06 -8.11 10.37
N ARG A 132 -10.03 -9.05 10.38
CA ARG A 132 -10.28 -9.99 9.26
C ARG A 132 -11.49 -9.63 8.41
N ASP A 133 -12.41 -8.85 8.93
CA ASP A 133 -13.61 -8.39 8.22
C ASP A 133 -13.31 -7.13 7.41
N VAL A 134 -12.39 -7.28 6.44
CA VAL A 134 -11.88 -6.23 5.55
C VAL A 134 -12.27 -6.51 4.10
N ILE A 135 -12.89 -5.54 3.44
CA ILE A 135 -13.06 -5.49 1.99
C ILE A 135 -12.21 -4.34 1.48
N ILE A 136 -11.26 -4.61 0.58
CA ILE A 136 -10.52 -3.55 -0.11
C ILE A 136 -11.01 -3.50 -1.55
N VAL A 137 -11.54 -2.35 -1.96
CA VAL A 137 -11.81 -2.06 -3.37
C VAL A 137 -10.59 -1.36 -3.96
N ALA A 138 -9.98 -1.96 -4.98
CA ALA A 138 -8.71 -1.52 -5.52
C ALA A 138 -8.72 -1.38 -7.04
N SER A 139 -7.84 -0.52 -7.56
CA SER A 139 -7.44 -0.55 -8.96
C SER A 139 -6.22 -1.46 -9.14
N VAL A 140 -5.66 -1.52 -10.36
CA VAL A 140 -4.35 -2.15 -10.62
C VAL A 140 -3.21 -1.59 -9.75
N SER A 141 -3.42 -0.52 -8.98
CA SER A 141 -2.47 -0.13 -7.93
C SER A 141 -2.18 -1.26 -6.93
N CYS A 142 -3.05 -2.25 -6.75
CA CYS A 142 -2.82 -3.36 -5.83
C CYS A 142 -1.66 -4.29 -6.25
N ILE A 143 -1.29 -4.31 -7.55
CA ILE A 143 -0.18 -5.11 -8.07
C ILE A 143 1.14 -4.33 -8.16
N TYR A 144 1.16 -3.06 -7.74
CA TYR A 144 2.38 -2.25 -7.70
C TYR A 144 3.14 -2.45 -6.39
N SER A 145 4.45 -2.21 -6.45
CA SER A 145 5.34 -2.36 -5.31
C SER A 145 4.85 -1.57 -4.08
N LEU A 146 4.92 -2.23 -2.94
CA LEU A 146 4.87 -1.68 -1.59
C LEU A 146 6.11 -2.15 -0.83
N GLY A 147 6.39 -1.58 0.34
CA GLY A 147 7.42 -2.14 1.22
C GLY A 147 6.99 -3.46 1.83
N ASP A 148 7.98 -4.14 2.43
CA ASP A 148 7.82 -5.44 3.05
C ASP A 148 6.72 -5.39 4.14
N PRO A 149 5.65 -6.20 4.04
CA PRO A 149 4.60 -6.23 5.06
C PRO A 149 5.10 -6.62 6.45
N ILE A 150 6.19 -7.39 6.55
CA ILE A 150 6.82 -7.75 7.82
C ILE A 150 7.48 -6.52 8.44
N ASP A 151 8.23 -5.74 7.67
CA ASP A 151 8.85 -4.50 8.15
C ASP A 151 7.75 -3.50 8.56
N TYR A 152 6.71 -3.34 7.74
CA TYR A 152 5.57 -2.47 8.06
C TYR A 152 4.88 -2.85 9.39
N ARG A 153 4.69 -4.15 9.65
CA ARG A 153 4.07 -4.65 10.90
C ARG A 153 4.99 -4.57 12.11
N THR A 154 6.27 -4.89 11.95
CA THR A 154 7.23 -4.93 13.06
C THR A 154 7.58 -3.55 13.59
N MET A 155 7.47 -2.52 12.74
CA MET A 155 7.75 -1.14 13.14
C MET A 155 6.54 -0.39 13.71
N VAL A 156 5.39 -1.04 13.89
CA VAL A 156 4.22 -0.43 14.54
C VAL A 156 4.54 -0.09 16.00
N ILE A 157 4.24 1.14 16.41
CA ILE A 157 4.36 1.56 17.80
C ILE A 157 3.07 1.21 18.54
N SER A 158 3.14 0.24 19.44
CA SER A 158 2.04 -0.16 20.31
C SER A 158 2.13 0.57 21.65
N LEU A 159 1.07 1.27 22.05
CA LEU A 159 1.00 2.03 23.31
C LEU A 159 -0.19 1.58 24.15
N ARG A 160 0.01 1.48 25.47
CA ARG A 160 -1.03 1.13 26.45
C ARG A 160 -0.85 1.98 27.71
N PRO A 161 -1.94 2.39 28.39
CA PRO A 161 -1.84 2.93 29.75
C PRO A 161 -1.09 1.95 30.67
N GLY A 162 -0.27 2.48 31.58
CA GLY A 162 0.61 1.72 32.49
C GLY A 162 1.93 1.25 31.86
N MET A 163 2.16 1.50 30.58
CA MET A 163 3.41 1.11 29.92
C MET A 163 4.56 2.01 30.39
N ARG A 164 5.62 1.41 30.94
CA ARG A 164 6.87 2.12 31.24
C ARG A 164 7.62 2.46 29.96
N LYS A 165 7.56 3.72 29.55
CA LYS A 165 8.18 4.24 28.33
C LYS A 165 8.51 5.71 28.55
N LYS A 166 9.77 6.10 28.33
CA LYS A 166 10.15 7.51 28.36
C LYS A 166 9.51 8.25 27.20
N ARG A 167 9.07 9.49 27.45
CA ARG A 167 8.52 10.37 26.41
C ARG A 167 9.47 10.50 25.22
N ASP A 168 10.74 10.78 25.46
CA ASP A 168 11.72 10.99 24.39
C ASP A 168 12.01 9.71 23.58
N ASP A 169 11.82 8.53 24.18
CA ASP A 169 11.88 7.25 23.46
C ASP A 169 10.63 7.00 22.60
N LEU A 170 9.49 7.65 22.89
CA LEU A 170 8.36 7.69 21.96
C LEU A 170 8.66 8.61 20.78
N LEU A 171 9.20 9.80 21.04
CA LEU A 171 9.52 10.78 19.99
C LEU A 171 10.54 10.22 18.98
N ARG A 172 11.62 9.58 19.46
CA ARG A 172 12.60 8.92 18.57
C ARG A 172 11.95 7.86 17.70
N LYS A 173 11.11 7.00 18.28
CA LYS A 173 10.39 5.97 17.50
C LYS A 173 9.43 6.58 16.47
N LEU A 174 8.74 7.68 16.79
CA LEU A 174 7.85 8.36 15.84
C LEU A 174 8.62 8.87 14.61
N VAL A 175 9.80 9.45 14.83
CA VAL A 175 10.69 9.87 13.74
C VAL A 175 11.20 8.66 12.95
N GLU A 176 11.60 7.58 13.62
CA GLU A 176 12.01 6.33 12.95
C GLU A 176 10.92 5.81 12.02
N ILE A 177 9.63 5.94 12.41
CA ILE A 177 8.49 5.54 11.59
C ILE A 177 7.96 6.63 10.64
N GLN A 178 8.79 7.64 10.35
CA GLN A 178 8.58 8.71 9.36
C GLN A 178 7.55 9.78 9.74
N TYR A 179 7.23 9.94 11.03
CA TYR A 179 6.44 11.09 11.49
C TYR A 179 7.34 12.30 11.71
N GLU A 180 6.78 13.48 11.41
CA GLU A 180 7.48 14.74 11.62
C GLU A 180 6.96 15.48 12.83
N ARG A 181 7.86 16.10 13.60
CA ARG A 181 7.47 16.98 14.69
C ARG A 181 6.98 18.31 14.12
N ASN A 182 5.76 18.72 14.46
CA ASN A 182 5.25 20.04 14.11
C ASN A 182 4.34 20.59 15.21
N ASP A 183 4.89 21.47 16.05
CA ASP A 183 4.16 22.05 17.19
C ASP A 183 3.18 23.16 16.77
N VAL A 184 3.36 23.73 15.57
CA VAL A 184 2.56 24.85 15.03
C VAL A 184 1.40 24.33 14.17
N ASN A 185 1.70 23.56 13.14
CA ASN A 185 0.72 23.03 12.20
C ASN A 185 0.50 21.53 12.45
N PHE A 186 -0.52 21.22 13.25
CA PHE A 186 -0.84 19.85 13.64
C PHE A 186 -1.81 19.19 12.66
N VAL A 187 -1.23 18.52 11.66
CA VAL A 187 -1.93 17.80 10.59
C VAL A 187 -1.49 16.33 10.54
N ARG A 188 -2.11 15.54 9.66
CA ARG A 188 -1.77 14.12 9.41
C ARG A 188 -0.26 13.93 9.23
N ASN A 189 0.27 12.81 9.73
CA ASN A 189 1.70 12.51 9.73
C ASN A 189 2.57 13.42 10.64
N LYS A 190 1.94 14.20 11.53
CA LYS A 190 2.68 15.04 12.49
C LYS A 190 2.45 14.60 13.92
N PHE A 191 3.42 14.89 14.77
CA PHE A 191 3.25 14.87 16.22
C PHE A 191 3.71 16.18 16.85
N ARG A 192 3.17 16.50 18.03
CA ARG A 192 3.55 17.69 18.82
C ARG A 192 3.68 17.36 20.29
N VAL A 193 4.41 18.20 21.02
CA VAL A 193 4.70 18.00 22.45
C VAL A 193 4.29 19.23 23.26
N ARG A 194 3.53 19.00 24.32
CA ARG A 194 3.09 20.03 25.27
C ARG A 194 3.32 19.53 26.69
N GLY A 195 4.50 19.85 27.26
CA GLY A 195 4.91 19.32 28.57
C GLY A 195 5.00 17.80 28.55
N ASP A 196 4.17 17.15 29.37
CA ASP A 196 4.10 15.69 29.50
C ASP A 196 3.06 15.05 28.55
N VAL A 197 2.55 15.81 27.59
CA VAL A 197 1.58 15.35 26.60
C VAL A 197 2.23 15.27 25.23
N VAL A 198 2.10 14.11 24.57
CA VAL A 198 2.44 13.91 23.17
C VAL A 198 1.16 13.68 22.38
N GLU A 199 0.89 14.54 21.40
CA GLU A 199 -0.23 14.35 20.48
C GLU A 199 0.31 13.89 19.13
N ILE A 200 -0.27 12.82 18.60
CA ILE A 200 0.14 12.15 17.37
C ILE A 200 -1.06 12.15 16.43
N PHE A 201 -0.90 12.59 15.20
CA PHE A 201 -1.95 12.51 14.17
C PHE A 201 -1.64 11.33 13.23
N PRO A 202 -2.29 10.16 13.41
CA PRO A 202 -1.99 8.95 12.66
C PRO A 202 -2.25 9.11 11.16
N VAL A 203 -1.43 8.47 10.32
CA VAL A 203 -1.52 8.60 8.85
C VAL A 203 -2.78 8.00 8.22
N GLN A 204 -3.41 7.06 8.92
CA GLN A 204 -4.66 6.43 8.52
C GLN A 204 -5.92 7.21 8.96
N SER A 205 -5.77 8.27 9.75
CA SER A 205 -6.90 9.04 10.32
C SER A 205 -7.04 10.43 9.69
N THR A 206 -8.27 10.93 9.58
CA THR A 206 -8.58 12.33 9.24
C THR A 206 -9.31 13.09 10.33
N GLU A 207 -9.98 12.39 11.23
CA GLU A 207 -10.93 13.02 12.18
C GLU A 207 -10.42 13.03 13.61
N SER A 208 -9.42 12.21 13.89
CA SER A 208 -8.98 11.91 15.25
C SER A 208 -7.47 11.84 15.35
N ALA A 209 -6.93 12.51 16.36
CA ALA A 209 -5.56 12.36 16.82
C ALA A 209 -5.52 11.58 18.14
N VAL A 210 -4.33 11.10 18.48
CA VAL A 210 -4.07 10.33 19.70
C VAL A 210 -3.29 11.23 20.66
N ARG A 211 -3.84 11.47 21.84
CA ARG A 211 -3.19 12.16 22.95
C ARG A 211 -2.64 11.13 23.94
N VAL A 212 -1.33 11.15 24.15
CA VAL A 212 -0.61 10.29 25.10
C VAL A 212 -0.14 11.17 26.25
N GLU A 213 -0.67 10.95 27.44
CA GLU A 213 -0.36 11.68 28.66
C GLU A 213 0.63 10.85 29.50
N PHE A 214 1.76 11.44 29.88
CA PHE A 214 2.81 10.78 30.66
C PHE A 214 2.80 11.22 32.12
N PHE A 215 3.19 10.31 33.01
CA PHE A 215 3.55 10.59 34.40
C PHE A 215 4.97 10.08 34.65
N GLY A 216 5.96 10.97 34.51
CA GLY A 216 7.37 10.57 34.47
C GLY A 216 7.68 9.66 33.28
N ASP A 217 8.12 8.43 33.55
CA ASP A 217 8.48 7.42 32.54
C ASP A 217 7.35 6.39 32.29
N GLU A 218 6.11 6.73 32.64
CA GLU A 218 4.93 5.86 32.47
C GLU A 218 3.85 6.58 31.65
N ILE A 219 3.16 5.85 30.78
CA ILE A 219 1.97 6.35 30.09
C ILE A 219 0.79 6.28 31.05
N ASP A 220 0.30 7.43 31.53
CA ASP A 220 -0.86 7.50 32.42
C ASP A 220 -2.15 7.22 31.63
N ARG A 221 -2.38 7.97 30.54
CA ARG A 221 -3.62 7.89 29.75
C ARG A 221 -3.36 8.02 28.27
N ILE A 222 -4.23 7.40 27.49
CA ILE A 222 -4.28 7.53 26.05
C ILE A 222 -5.71 7.93 25.68
N ARG A 223 -5.86 8.98 24.89
CA ARG A 223 -7.16 9.51 24.48
C ARG A 223 -7.22 9.73 22.98
N GLU A 224 -8.38 9.48 22.43
CA GLU A 224 -8.73 9.94 21.09
C GLU A 224 -9.29 11.37 21.20
N ILE A 225 -8.77 12.28 20.39
CA ILE A 225 -9.14 13.70 20.40
C ILE A 225 -9.48 14.21 19.02
N ASN A 226 -10.33 15.23 18.94
CA ASN A 226 -10.46 16.04 17.73
C ASN A 226 -9.18 16.89 17.54
N PRO A 227 -8.47 16.79 16.40
CA PRO A 227 -7.20 17.49 16.20
C PRO A 227 -7.33 19.03 16.12
N LEU A 228 -8.51 19.54 15.77
CA LEU A 228 -8.79 20.97 15.64
C LEU A 228 -9.28 21.59 16.96
N THR A 229 -10.27 20.97 17.61
CA THR A 229 -10.89 21.52 18.84
C THR A 229 -10.19 21.06 20.12
N GLY A 230 -9.45 19.94 20.08
CA GLY A 230 -8.84 19.32 21.24
C GLY A 230 -9.82 18.56 22.15
N GLU A 231 -11.10 18.49 21.75
CA GLU A 231 -12.16 17.75 22.46
C GLU A 231 -11.80 16.26 22.55
N VAL A 232 -11.99 15.68 23.73
CA VAL A 232 -11.77 14.26 23.98
C VAL A 232 -12.99 13.47 23.51
N LYS A 233 -12.78 12.52 22.59
CA LYS A 233 -13.82 11.62 22.09
C LYS A 233 -13.95 10.36 22.94
N ALA A 234 -12.81 9.75 23.31
CA ALA A 234 -12.78 8.50 24.06
C ALA A 234 -11.44 8.29 24.78
N ASP A 235 -11.44 7.54 25.88
CA ASP A 235 -10.23 6.97 26.47
C ASP A 235 -9.91 5.62 25.82
N LEU A 236 -8.65 5.43 25.41
CA LEU A 236 -8.16 4.26 24.70
C LEU A 236 -7.36 3.34 25.64
N LYS A 237 -7.71 2.06 25.65
CA LYS A 237 -6.95 1.03 26.40
C LYS A 237 -5.67 0.59 25.67
N HIS A 238 -5.63 0.80 24.36
CA HIS A 238 -4.52 0.42 23.49
C HIS A 238 -4.63 1.23 22.21
N VAL A 239 -3.49 1.58 21.61
CA VAL A 239 -3.42 2.18 20.29
C VAL A 239 -2.18 1.69 19.55
N ALA A 240 -2.32 1.50 18.24
CA ALA A 240 -1.25 1.17 17.32
C ALA A 240 -0.99 2.35 16.38
N ILE A 241 0.24 2.87 16.38
CA ILE A 241 0.68 3.92 15.46
C ILE A 241 1.48 3.26 14.34
N TYR A 242 0.91 3.25 13.13
CA TYR A 242 1.52 2.66 11.95
C TYR A 242 2.51 3.62 11.29
N PRO A 243 3.53 3.09 10.57
CA PRO A 243 4.46 3.90 9.80
C PRO A 243 3.79 4.84 8.82
N ALA A 244 4.36 6.03 8.69
CA ALA A 244 3.87 7.07 7.81
C ALA A 244 4.27 6.91 6.34
N SER A 245 4.96 5.82 6.02
CA SER A 245 5.35 5.44 4.66
C SER A 245 5.22 3.94 4.50
N HIS A 246 4.75 3.50 3.32
CA HIS A 246 4.77 2.08 2.95
C HIS A 246 6.18 1.57 2.61
N TYR A 247 7.16 2.43 2.36
CA TYR A 247 8.54 2.05 1.99
C TYR A 247 9.49 2.09 3.17
N ILE A 248 9.03 1.60 4.32
CA ILE A 248 9.81 1.73 5.53
C ILE A 248 10.73 0.53 5.79
N VAL A 249 11.93 0.82 6.30
CA VAL A 249 13.01 -0.15 6.44
C VAL A 249 13.70 0.07 7.80
N PRO A 250 13.90 -0.97 8.61
CA PRO A 250 14.69 -0.88 9.84
C PRO A 250 16.13 -0.41 9.59
N GLN A 251 16.69 0.37 10.51
CA GLN A 251 18.06 0.93 10.41
C GLN A 251 19.13 -0.13 10.06
N GLU A 252 19.07 -1.30 10.69
CA GLU A 252 20.00 -2.42 10.42
C GLU A 252 19.87 -3.02 9.01
N LYS A 253 18.66 -2.99 8.42
CA LYS A 253 18.43 -3.37 7.02
C LYS A 253 18.91 -2.26 6.08
N MET A 254 18.64 -0.99 6.42
CA MET A 254 19.08 0.17 5.65
C MET A 254 20.60 0.21 5.47
N LYS A 255 21.37 0.03 6.56
CA LYS A 255 22.84 0.02 6.50
C LYS A 255 23.39 -1.06 5.57
N ARG A 256 22.80 -2.26 5.60
CA ARG A 256 23.16 -3.36 4.68
C ARG A 256 22.79 -3.02 3.24
N ALA A 257 21.59 -2.48 3.03
CA ALA A 257 21.13 -2.09 1.71
C ALA A 257 22.01 -1.01 1.07
N ILE A 258 22.48 -0.01 1.83
CA ILE A 258 23.41 1.01 1.32
C ILE A 258 24.70 0.36 0.81
N GLY A 259 25.29 -0.57 1.57
CA GLY A 259 26.48 -1.30 1.12
C GLY A 259 26.23 -2.16 -0.14
N ASP A 260 25.02 -2.69 -0.32
CA ASP A 260 24.64 -3.43 -1.52
C ASP A 260 24.43 -2.50 -2.73
N ILE A 261 23.83 -1.32 -2.52
CA ILE A 261 23.67 -0.27 -3.53
C ILE A 261 25.04 0.23 -4.00
N GLU A 262 25.97 0.46 -3.07
CA GLU A 262 27.32 0.91 -3.39
C GLU A 262 28.06 -0.09 -4.29
N ARG A 263 28.01 -1.39 -3.96
CA ARG A 263 28.64 -2.42 -4.80
C ARG A 263 28.02 -2.50 -6.20
N GLU A 264 26.69 -2.45 -6.29
CA GLU A 264 25.99 -2.46 -7.59
C GLU A 264 26.33 -1.21 -8.41
N MET A 265 26.47 -0.05 -7.76
CA MET A 265 26.93 1.20 -8.39
C MET A 265 28.35 1.06 -8.94
N GLU A 266 29.31 0.58 -8.14
CA GLU A 266 30.71 0.40 -8.57
C GLU A 266 30.83 -0.58 -9.75
N GLU A 267 30.09 -1.68 -9.73
CA GLU A 267 29.97 -2.61 -10.85
C GLU A 267 29.42 -1.93 -12.10
N ARG A 268 28.36 -1.12 -11.94
CA ARG A 268 27.71 -0.42 -13.05
C ARG A 268 28.61 0.67 -13.65
N VAL A 269 29.35 1.40 -12.82
CA VAL A 269 30.35 2.39 -13.26
C VAL A 269 31.46 1.72 -14.06
N ARG A 270 32.01 0.59 -13.58
CA ARG A 270 33.02 -0.18 -14.31
C ARG A 270 32.50 -0.68 -15.65
N PHE A 271 31.27 -1.19 -15.69
CA PHE A 271 30.61 -1.60 -16.92
C PHE A 271 30.56 -0.47 -17.95
N PHE A 272 30.08 0.72 -17.57
CA PHE A 272 30.00 1.86 -18.47
C PHE A 272 31.37 2.34 -18.95
N LYS A 273 32.36 2.45 -18.04
CA LYS A 273 33.74 2.81 -18.41
C LYS A 273 34.35 1.81 -19.39
N SER A 274 34.14 0.50 -19.22
CA SER A 274 34.62 -0.54 -20.15
C SER A 274 34.02 -0.45 -21.56
N LYS A 275 32.86 0.22 -21.69
CA LYS A 275 32.16 0.46 -22.96
C LYS A 275 32.41 1.87 -23.51
N ASN A 276 33.35 2.61 -22.93
CA ASN A 276 33.65 4.01 -23.24
C ASN A 276 32.42 4.95 -23.09
N LYS A 277 31.48 4.59 -22.22
CA LYS A 277 30.27 5.35 -21.88
C LYS A 277 30.52 6.20 -20.63
N LEU A 278 31.39 7.21 -20.78
CA LEU A 278 31.91 7.97 -19.63
C LEU A 278 30.85 8.87 -18.98
N ILE A 279 29.93 9.43 -19.77
CA ILE A 279 28.86 10.30 -19.25
C ILE A 279 27.87 9.49 -18.42
N GLU A 280 27.46 8.31 -18.89
CA GLU A 280 26.58 7.41 -18.15
C GLU A 280 27.24 6.92 -16.85
N ALA A 281 28.55 6.67 -16.89
CA ALA A 281 29.31 6.28 -15.70
C ALA A 281 29.33 7.39 -14.64
N GLN A 282 29.60 8.63 -15.04
CA GLN A 282 29.58 9.78 -14.13
C GLN A 282 28.17 10.01 -13.57
N ARG A 283 27.15 9.99 -14.43
CA ARG A 283 25.76 10.22 -14.07
C ARG A 283 25.25 9.24 -13.02
N ILE A 284 25.50 7.95 -13.20
CA ILE A 284 25.01 6.93 -12.26
C ILE A 284 25.74 7.02 -10.93
N GLU A 285 27.04 7.35 -10.94
CA GLU A 285 27.84 7.52 -9.73
C GLU A 285 27.34 8.70 -8.90
N GLU A 286 27.26 9.90 -9.48
CA GLU A 286 26.84 11.11 -8.77
C GLU A 286 25.44 10.96 -8.16
N ARG A 287 24.49 10.48 -8.95
CA ARG A 287 23.11 10.28 -8.50
C ARG A 287 23.01 9.26 -7.39
N THR A 288 23.68 8.12 -7.54
CA THR A 288 23.57 7.04 -6.55
C THR A 288 24.27 7.41 -5.25
N ARG A 289 25.40 8.12 -5.29
CA ARG A 289 26.07 8.63 -4.07
C ARG A 289 25.17 9.60 -3.31
N TYR A 290 24.56 10.55 -3.99
CA TYR A 290 23.60 11.47 -3.37
C TYR A 290 22.41 10.74 -2.74
N ASP A 291 21.81 9.79 -3.47
CA ASP A 291 20.70 8.99 -2.94
C ASP A 291 21.13 8.17 -1.70
N MET A 292 22.36 7.62 -1.66
CA MET A 292 22.90 6.90 -0.50
C MET A 292 23.15 7.80 0.70
N GLU A 293 23.66 9.02 0.50
CA GLU A 293 23.84 10.01 1.58
C GLU A 293 22.49 10.36 2.23
N MET A 294 21.46 10.61 1.40
CA MET A 294 20.11 10.88 1.88
C MET A 294 19.51 9.70 2.64
N LEU A 295 19.73 8.47 2.16
CA LEU A 295 19.29 7.26 2.86
C LEU A 295 20.01 7.06 4.21
N ALA A 296 21.29 7.41 4.30
CA ALA A 296 22.06 7.28 5.53
C ALA A 296 21.65 8.30 6.61
N GLU A 297 21.45 9.56 6.21
CA GLU A 297 21.18 10.67 7.15
C GLU A 297 19.69 10.80 7.50
N VAL A 298 18.81 10.65 6.50
CA VAL A 298 17.37 10.91 6.64
C VAL A 298 16.55 9.62 6.68
N GLY A 299 17.09 8.51 6.16
CA GLY A 299 16.34 7.25 5.99
C GLY A 299 15.41 7.26 4.78
N PHE A 300 15.46 8.30 3.95
CA PHE A 300 14.61 8.47 2.78
C PHE A 300 15.31 9.29 1.68
N CYS A 301 15.03 8.98 0.41
CA CYS A 301 15.48 9.76 -0.74
C CYS A 301 14.37 9.88 -1.81
N LYS A 302 14.46 10.89 -2.70
CA LYS A 302 13.50 11.06 -3.79
C LYS A 302 13.63 9.89 -4.77
N GLY A 303 12.57 9.11 -4.91
CA GLY A 303 12.59 7.92 -5.77
C GLY A 303 13.13 6.67 -5.08
N ILE A 304 13.03 6.60 -3.74
CA ILE A 304 13.42 5.45 -2.91
C ILE A 304 12.88 4.11 -3.45
N GLU A 305 11.72 4.12 -4.12
CA GLU A 305 11.12 2.93 -4.70
C GLU A 305 12.07 2.23 -5.68
N ASN A 306 12.98 2.94 -6.37
CA ASN A 306 13.95 2.34 -7.29
C ASN A 306 14.98 1.44 -6.61
N TYR A 307 15.09 1.52 -5.28
CA TYR A 307 15.93 0.68 -4.44
C TYR A 307 15.13 -0.40 -3.69
N SER A 308 13.80 -0.50 -3.93
CA SER A 308 12.89 -1.33 -3.13
C SER A 308 13.33 -2.79 -2.97
N ARG A 309 13.87 -3.40 -4.03
CA ARG A 309 14.42 -4.77 -3.99
C ARG A 309 15.61 -4.89 -3.06
N VAL A 310 16.53 -3.94 -3.11
CA VAL A 310 17.73 -3.91 -2.26
C VAL A 310 17.34 -3.65 -0.80
N LEU A 311 16.48 -2.65 -0.59
CA LEU A 311 15.98 -2.26 0.73
C LEU A 311 15.25 -3.39 1.46
N SER A 312 14.51 -4.21 0.70
CA SER A 312 13.82 -5.38 1.22
C SER A 312 14.72 -6.62 1.38
N GLY A 313 15.99 -6.55 0.99
CA GLY A 313 16.93 -7.67 1.01
C GLY A 313 16.52 -8.84 0.10
N ARG A 314 15.72 -8.58 -0.95
CA ARG A 314 15.25 -9.62 -1.88
C ARG A 314 16.31 -9.92 -2.94
N ALA A 315 16.31 -11.15 -3.44
CA ALA A 315 17.19 -11.56 -4.55
C ALA A 315 16.86 -10.80 -5.86
N PRO A 316 17.85 -10.55 -6.74
CA PRO A 316 17.61 -9.95 -8.06
C PRO A 316 16.55 -10.71 -8.87
N GLY A 317 15.68 -9.99 -9.58
CA GLY A 317 14.60 -10.56 -10.40
C GLY A 317 13.39 -11.08 -9.61
N SER A 318 13.43 -11.09 -8.28
CA SER A 318 12.33 -11.56 -7.45
C SER A 318 11.07 -10.68 -7.55
N SER A 319 9.92 -11.29 -7.28
CA SER A 319 8.61 -10.60 -7.26
C SER A 319 8.58 -9.48 -6.21
N PRO A 320 8.11 -8.28 -6.56
CA PRO A 320 7.88 -7.21 -5.59
C PRO A 320 6.84 -7.61 -4.56
N PHE A 321 6.94 -7.03 -3.36
CA PHE A 321 5.83 -7.05 -2.41
C PHE A 321 4.76 -6.07 -2.88
N THR A 322 3.51 -6.44 -2.74
CA THR A 322 2.34 -5.70 -3.22
C THR A 322 1.23 -5.74 -2.19
N LEU A 323 0.07 -5.15 -2.49
CA LEU A 323 -1.07 -5.26 -1.57
C LEU A 323 -1.48 -6.72 -1.34
N LEU A 324 -1.30 -7.60 -2.33
CA LEU A 324 -1.66 -9.02 -2.21
C LEU A 324 -0.87 -9.73 -1.11
N ASP A 325 0.37 -9.31 -0.84
CA ASP A 325 1.20 -9.88 0.23
C ASP A 325 0.75 -9.45 1.65
N TYR A 326 -0.07 -8.40 1.75
CA TYR A 326 -0.62 -7.93 3.03
C TYR A 326 -1.86 -8.74 3.44
N PHE A 327 -2.54 -9.36 2.48
CA PHE A 327 -3.68 -10.23 2.74
C PHE A 327 -3.25 -11.54 3.40
N PRO A 328 -4.08 -12.14 4.27
CA PRO A 328 -3.85 -13.50 4.72
C PRO A 328 -4.03 -14.49 3.55
N LYS A 329 -3.39 -15.66 3.67
CA LYS A 329 -3.34 -16.69 2.61
C LYS A 329 -4.72 -17.13 2.12
N ASP A 330 -5.73 -17.08 2.99
CA ASP A 330 -7.09 -17.48 2.69
C ASP A 330 -7.98 -16.31 2.24
N PHE A 331 -7.43 -15.21 1.71
CA PHE A 331 -8.27 -14.13 1.17
C PHE A 331 -9.10 -14.59 -0.06
N LEU A 332 -10.15 -13.83 -0.37
CA LEU A 332 -10.99 -13.99 -1.55
C LEU A 332 -10.77 -12.83 -2.52
N MET A 333 -10.73 -13.10 -3.83
CA MET A 333 -10.65 -12.05 -4.84
C MET A 333 -11.92 -12.01 -5.68
N PHE A 334 -12.42 -10.80 -5.95
CA PHE A 334 -13.35 -10.55 -7.05
C PHE A 334 -12.67 -9.69 -8.09
N VAL A 335 -12.83 -10.04 -9.35
CA VAL A 335 -12.36 -9.21 -10.47
C VAL A 335 -13.58 -8.71 -11.22
N ASP A 336 -13.90 -7.44 -10.99
CA ASP A 336 -15.05 -6.80 -11.63
C ASP A 336 -14.72 -6.39 -13.07
N GLU A 337 -15.71 -6.52 -13.95
CA GLU A 337 -15.56 -6.44 -15.41
C GLU A 337 -14.29 -7.14 -15.90
N SER A 338 -14.18 -8.44 -15.57
CA SER A 338 -12.94 -9.23 -15.73
C SER A 338 -12.38 -9.23 -17.15
N HIS A 339 -13.25 -9.12 -18.16
CA HIS A 339 -12.89 -9.03 -19.58
C HIS A 339 -12.07 -7.77 -19.93
N VAL A 340 -12.13 -6.71 -19.11
CA VAL A 340 -11.30 -5.49 -19.23
C VAL A 340 -10.17 -5.51 -18.20
N THR A 341 -10.49 -5.88 -16.96
CA THR A 341 -9.56 -5.79 -15.84
C THR A 341 -8.36 -6.73 -15.98
N LEU A 342 -8.54 -7.96 -16.46
CA LEU A 342 -7.43 -8.92 -16.62
C LEU A 342 -6.44 -8.51 -17.73
N PRO A 343 -6.87 -8.08 -18.93
CA PRO A 343 -5.96 -7.51 -19.93
C PRO A 343 -5.17 -6.30 -19.40
N GLN A 344 -5.81 -5.43 -18.61
CA GLN A 344 -5.13 -4.29 -18.00
C GLN A 344 -4.05 -4.74 -17.01
N VAL A 345 -4.35 -5.67 -16.10
CA VAL A 345 -3.36 -6.26 -15.18
C VAL A 345 -2.16 -6.81 -15.94
N ARG A 346 -2.38 -7.52 -17.06
CA ARG A 346 -1.32 -8.10 -17.89
C ARG A 346 -0.42 -7.04 -18.54
N SER A 347 -0.96 -5.89 -18.94
CA SER A 347 -0.21 -4.87 -19.68
C SER A 347 0.69 -3.99 -18.80
N MET A 348 0.40 -3.86 -17.49
CA MET A 348 1.14 -2.96 -16.60
C MET A 348 2.64 -3.25 -16.55
N TYR A 349 3.04 -4.53 -16.55
CA TYR A 349 4.46 -4.93 -16.45
C TYR A 349 5.27 -4.54 -17.69
N ALA A 350 4.76 -4.82 -18.89
CA ALA A 350 5.49 -4.56 -20.14
C ALA A 350 5.74 -3.06 -20.34
N GLY A 351 4.76 -2.22 -20.04
CA GLY A 351 4.89 -0.76 -20.13
C GLY A 351 5.92 -0.20 -19.14
N ASP A 352 5.94 -0.68 -17.90
CA ASP A 352 6.92 -0.24 -16.91
C ASP A 352 8.35 -0.68 -17.28
N ARG A 353 8.51 -1.91 -17.80
CA ARG A 353 9.81 -2.44 -18.23
C ARG A 353 10.42 -1.60 -19.34
N ALA A 354 9.66 -1.34 -20.40
CA ALA A 354 10.12 -0.58 -21.56
C ALA A 354 10.61 0.83 -21.19
N ARG A 355 9.94 1.50 -20.25
CA ARG A 355 10.33 2.82 -19.74
C ARG A 355 11.68 2.78 -19.01
N LYS A 356 11.91 1.76 -18.17
CA LYS A 356 13.13 1.65 -17.38
C LYS A 356 14.35 1.26 -18.18
N ASP A 357 14.17 0.57 -19.30
CA ASP A 357 15.29 0.16 -20.15
C ASP A 357 16.13 1.39 -20.57
N ALA A 358 15.49 2.49 -20.97
CA ALA A 358 16.19 3.73 -21.28
C ALA A 358 16.93 4.32 -20.07
N LEU A 359 16.27 4.42 -18.92
CA LEU A 359 16.89 4.98 -17.70
C LEU A 359 18.14 4.20 -17.28
N VAL A 360 18.08 2.87 -17.31
CA VAL A 360 19.20 2.02 -16.90
C VAL A 360 20.31 1.99 -17.95
N ASN A 361 19.98 1.98 -19.24
CA ASN A 361 20.96 1.93 -20.32
C ASN A 361 21.75 3.23 -20.48
N TYR A 362 21.19 4.35 -20.03
CA TYR A 362 21.80 5.68 -20.06
C TYR A 362 22.23 6.20 -18.68
N GLY A 363 22.35 5.31 -17.68
CA GLY A 363 22.98 5.66 -16.40
C GLY A 363 22.16 6.58 -15.49
N PHE A 364 20.85 6.67 -15.66
CA PHE A 364 19.96 7.39 -14.73
C PHE A 364 19.56 6.54 -13.52
N ARG A 365 19.50 5.21 -13.66
CA ARG A 365 19.15 4.27 -12.59
C ARG A 365 19.99 3.00 -12.64
N LEU A 366 20.17 2.38 -11.48
CA LEU A 366 20.83 1.08 -11.36
C LEU A 366 19.96 -0.04 -11.96
N PRO A 367 20.54 -1.18 -12.37
CA PRO A 367 19.79 -2.37 -12.78
C PRO A 367 18.73 -2.82 -11.76
N SER A 368 18.98 -2.62 -10.47
CA SER A 368 18.01 -2.83 -9.36
C SER A 368 16.64 -2.23 -9.61
N ALA A 369 16.56 -1.11 -10.32
CA ALA A 369 15.32 -0.40 -10.56
C ALA A 369 14.33 -1.24 -11.40
N TYR A 370 14.81 -2.21 -12.19
CA TYR A 370 13.94 -3.15 -12.88
C TYR A 370 13.08 -3.99 -11.93
N ASP A 371 13.57 -4.26 -10.72
CA ASP A 371 12.86 -5.05 -9.72
C ASP A 371 11.80 -4.24 -8.95
N ASN A 372 11.76 -2.92 -9.14
CA ASN A 372 10.71 -2.02 -8.64
C ASN A 372 9.53 -1.91 -9.62
N ARG A 373 8.87 -3.02 -9.92
CA ARG A 373 7.89 -3.14 -11.01
C ARG A 373 6.51 -3.51 -10.47
N PRO A 374 5.44 -3.42 -11.26
CA PRO A 374 4.24 -4.20 -10.95
C PRO A 374 4.50 -5.69 -11.12
N LEU A 375 3.63 -6.52 -10.56
CA LEU A 375 3.61 -7.95 -10.85
C LEU A 375 3.44 -8.20 -12.34
N ASN A 376 4.15 -9.18 -12.87
CA ASN A 376 3.74 -9.78 -14.14
C ASN A 376 2.48 -10.66 -13.92
N PHE A 377 1.84 -11.07 -15.01
CA PHE A 377 0.57 -11.80 -14.91
C PHE A 377 0.71 -13.15 -14.20
N ASP A 378 1.82 -13.87 -14.41
CA ASP A 378 2.06 -15.16 -13.76
C ASP A 378 2.25 -14.99 -12.25
N GLU A 379 2.97 -13.96 -11.82
CA GLU A 379 3.11 -13.61 -10.40
C GLU A 379 1.78 -13.23 -9.79
N PHE A 380 0.99 -12.36 -10.44
CA PHE A 380 -0.37 -12.02 -10.01
C PHE A 380 -1.22 -13.29 -9.84
N TYR A 381 -1.20 -14.17 -10.85
CA TYR A 381 -1.98 -15.40 -10.86
C TYR A 381 -1.55 -16.39 -9.76
N ARG A 382 -0.28 -16.41 -9.37
CA ARG A 382 0.21 -17.21 -8.22
C ARG A 382 -0.29 -16.69 -6.87
N HIS A 383 -0.53 -15.39 -6.73
CA HIS A 383 -1.11 -14.83 -5.51
C HIS A 383 -2.60 -15.16 -5.36
N ILE A 384 -3.28 -15.54 -6.45
CA ILE A 384 -4.70 -15.90 -6.39
C ILE A 384 -4.87 -17.21 -5.61
N ASN A 385 -5.49 -17.10 -4.44
CA ASN A 385 -5.98 -18.24 -3.67
C ASN A 385 -7.31 -18.75 -4.23
N GLN A 386 -8.38 -17.95 -4.14
CA GLN A 386 -9.65 -18.21 -4.84
C GLN A 386 -10.19 -16.91 -5.43
N VAL A 387 -10.74 -16.97 -6.64
CA VAL A 387 -11.22 -15.80 -7.38
C VAL A 387 -12.59 -16.02 -8.00
N VAL A 388 -13.42 -14.99 -7.96
CA VAL A 388 -14.67 -14.90 -8.71
C VAL A 388 -14.53 -13.80 -9.77
N PHE A 389 -14.57 -14.20 -11.04
CA PHE A 389 -14.59 -13.28 -12.17
C PHE A 389 -16.02 -12.79 -12.41
N VAL A 390 -16.23 -11.49 -12.42
CA VAL A 390 -17.55 -10.88 -12.59
C VAL A 390 -17.60 -10.16 -13.92
N SER A 391 -18.48 -10.58 -14.82
CA SER A 391 -18.58 -10.00 -16.16
C SER A 391 -19.92 -10.33 -16.81
N ALA A 392 -20.43 -9.42 -17.64
CA ALA A 392 -21.54 -9.73 -18.55
C ALA A 392 -21.08 -10.51 -19.78
N THR A 393 -19.80 -10.40 -20.13
CA THR A 393 -19.19 -10.96 -21.33
C THR A 393 -17.80 -11.55 -21.00
N PRO A 394 -17.72 -12.66 -20.25
CA PRO A 394 -16.46 -13.35 -20.00
C PRO A 394 -15.89 -13.85 -21.34
N GLY A 395 -14.62 -13.56 -21.61
CA GLY A 395 -13.92 -13.86 -22.86
C GLY A 395 -12.44 -14.09 -22.68
#